data_AF-A0A7W0T646-F1
#
_entry.id   AF-A0A7W0T646-F1
#
_cell.length_a   1.000
_cell.length_b   1.000
_cell.length_c   1.000
_cell.angle_alpha   90.00
_cell.angle_beta   90.00
_cell.angle_gamma   90.00
#
_symmetry.space_group_name_H-M   'P 1'
#
loop_
_entity.id
_entity.type
_entity.pdbx_description
1 polymer ?
#
loop_
_entity_poly.entity_id
_entity_poly.type
_entity_poly.pdbx_seq_one_letter_code
_entity_poly.pdbx_strand_id
1 'polypeptide(L)' 'MFDGLARLTLPLPMRPSHVHCYLLESADGWTLVDTGLSLPGSDEVFAQVARELTVSRIVITHFHPD' A
#
# COMPACT_ATOMS: atom_id res chain seq x y z
N MET A 1 16.31 -7.80 0.23
CA MET A 1 15.44 -6.92 -0.55
C MET A 1 15.32 -7.58 -1.91
N PHE A 2 14.10 -7.86 -2.37
CA PHE A 2 13.89 -8.28 -3.75
C PHE A 2 13.81 -7.00 -4.58
N ASP A 3 14.57 -6.90 -5.67
CA ASP A 3 14.48 -5.76 -6.58
C ASP A 3 13.03 -5.61 -7.06
N GLY A 4 12.51 -4.38 -7.01
CA GLY A 4 11.15 -4.06 -7.43
C GLY A 4 10.02 -4.44 -6.45
N LEU A 5 10.32 -4.81 -5.19
CA LEU A 5 9.30 -5.08 -4.17
C LEU A 5 9.49 -4.22 -2.91
N ALA A 6 8.47 -3.43 -2.57
CA ALA A 6 8.42 -2.66 -1.32
C ALA A 6 7.18 -3.02 -0.48
N ARG A 7 7.33 -2.92 0.84
CA ARG A 7 6.24 -3.14 1.81
C ARG A 7 5.87 -1.82 2.47
N LEU A 8 4.58 -1.52 2.48
CA LEU A 8 3.98 -0.45 3.29
C LEU A 8 3.32 -1.09 4.52
N THR A 9 3.43 -0.45 5.67
CA THR A 9 2.76 -0.88 6.91
C THR A 9 1.80 0.20 7.33
N LEU A 10 0.51 -0.12 7.36
CA LEU A 10 -0.57 0.82 7.66
C LEU A 10 -1.23 0.45 8.99
N PRO A 11 -1.63 1.44 9.82
CA PRO A 11 -2.23 1.18 11.11
C PRO A 11 -3.64 0.59 10.97
N LEU A 12 -4.07 -0.20 11.96
CA LEU A 12 -5.45 -0.63 12.15
C LEU A 12 -5.95 -0.23 13.56
N PRO A 13 -7.26 0.06 13.74
CA PRO A 13 -7.82 0.49 15.02
C PRO A 13 -8.12 -0.70 15.96
N MET A 14 -7.83 -1.92 15.52
CA MET A 14 -8.14 -3.17 16.21
C MET A 14 -6.94 -4.11 16.18
N ARG A 15 -7.10 -5.36 16.64
CA ARG A 15 -6.06 -6.39 16.46
C ARG A 15 -6.36 -7.20 15.19
N PRO A 16 -5.36 -7.51 14.35
CA PRO A 16 -3.96 -7.04 14.42
C PRO A 16 -3.86 -5.52 14.24
N SER A 17 -2.87 -4.88 14.88
CA SER A 17 -2.77 -3.41 14.94
C SER A 17 -2.27 -2.74 13.66
N HIS A 18 -2.04 -3.54 12.61
CA HIS A 18 -1.56 -3.08 11.32
C HIS A 18 -1.89 -4.09 10.23
N VAL A 19 -1.87 -3.62 9.00
CA VAL A 19 -1.93 -4.42 7.77
C VAL A 19 -0.73 -4.05 6.88
N HIS A 20 -0.36 -4.95 5.98
CA HIS A 20 0.68 -4.71 4.98
C HIS A 20 0.05 -4.51 3.61
N CYS A 21 0.50 -3.48 2.93
CA CYS A 21 0.31 -3.32 1.49
C CYS A 21 1.65 -3.50 0.79
N TYR A 22 1.63 -3.81 -0.49
CA TYR A 22 2.85 -4.06 -1.26
C TYR A 22 2.87 -3.24 -2.53
N LEU A 23 4.05 -2.73 -2.87
CA LEU A 23 4.34 -2.08 -4.14
C LEU A 23 5.23 -3.01 -4.96
N LEU A 24 4.78 -3.31 -6.17
CA LEU A 24 5.50 -4.15 -7.13
C LEU A 24 5.83 -3.31 -8.37
N GLU A 25 7.10 -3.24 -8.73
CA GLU A 25 7.55 -2.59 -9.96
C GLU A 25 7.00 -3.32 -11.19
N SER A 26 6.58 -2.55 -12.20
CA SER A 26 6.04 -3.05 -13.46
C SER A 26 6.45 -2.15 -14.61
N ALA A 27 6.20 -2.58 -15.86
CA ALA A 27 6.62 -1.85 -17.06
C ALA A 27 6.08 -0.41 -17.14
N ASP A 28 4.87 -0.17 -16.61
CA ASP A 28 4.15 1.11 -16.73
C ASP A 28 4.07 1.87 -15.39
N GLY A 29 4.96 1.57 -14.43
CA GLY A 29 4.95 2.14 -13.08
C GLY A 29 4.82 1.08 -12.00
N TRP A 30 4.12 1.38 -10.90
CA TRP A 30 3.99 0.48 -9.75
C TRP A 30 2.58 -0.09 -9.62
N THR A 31 2.50 -1.37 -9.28
CA THR A 31 1.26 -2.02 -8.84
C THR A 31 1.20 -1.98 -7.32
N LEU A 32 0.15 -1.37 -6.78
CA LEU A 32 -0.18 -1.43 -5.35
C LEU A 32 -1.07 -2.64 -5.09
N VAL A 33 -0.73 -3.43 -4.08
CA VAL A 33 -1.54 -4.55 -3.57
C VAL A 33 -2.08 -4.15 -2.21
N ASP A 34 -3.41 -4.09 -2.11
CA ASP A 34 -4.20 -3.62 -0.98
C ASP A 34 -3.94 -2.15 -0.58
N THR A 35 -4.83 -1.59 0.26
CA THR A 35 -4.85 -0.14 0.53
C THR A 35 -4.91 0.25 2.00
N GLY A 36 -5.11 -0.68 2.93
CA GLY A 36 -5.37 -0.28 4.32
C GLY A 36 -6.76 0.29 4.50
N LEU A 37 -7.01 0.68 5.75
CA LEU A 37 -8.11 1.58 6.11
C LEU A 37 -7.71 3.04 5.88
N SER A 38 -8.70 3.88 5.56
CA SER A 38 -8.58 5.34 5.49
C SER A 38 -8.48 5.96 6.90
N LEU A 39 -7.42 5.65 7.64
CA LEU A 39 -7.13 6.16 8.96
C LEU A 39 -6.12 7.32 8.93
N PRO A 40 -6.12 8.20 9.95
CA PRO A 40 -5.03 9.15 10.16
C PRO A 40 -3.68 8.41 10.19
N GLY A 41 -2.76 8.81 9.31
CA GLY A 41 -1.44 8.18 9.12
C GLY A 41 -1.31 7.35 7.84
N SER A 42 -2.40 6.74 7.33
CA SER A 42 -2.37 6.05 6.03
C SER A 42 -2.15 7.05 4.88
N ASP A 43 -2.82 8.21 4.96
CA ASP A 43 -2.72 9.28 3.96
C ASP A 43 -1.28 9.81 3.81
N GLU A 44 -0.53 9.91 4.92
CA GLU A 44 0.86 10.38 4.90
C GLU A 44 1.78 9.39 4.20
N VAL A 45 1.57 8.09 4.43
CA VAL A 45 2.31 7.01 3.76
C VAL A 45 2.05 7.07 2.25
N PHE A 46 0.79 7.15 1.84
CA PHE A 46 0.46 7.22 0.41
C PHE A 46 0.87 8.55 -0.24
N ALA A 47 0.86 9.67 0.50
CA ALA A 47 1.39 10.93 0.00
C ALA A 47 2.90 10.85 -0.27
N GLN A 48 3.67 10.13 0.57
CA GLN A 48 5.08 9.88 0.31
C GLN A 48 5.27 9.01 -0.93
N VAL A 49 4.50 7.93 -1.06
CA VAL A 49 4.53 7.04 -2.23
C VAL A 49 4.21 7.83 -3.50
N ALA A 50 3.17 8.65 -3.50
CA ALA A 50 2.74 9.44 -4.65
C ALA A 50 3.72 10.57 -5.04
N ARG A 51 4.63 10.98 -4.14
CA ARG A 51 5.70 11.93 -4.46
C ARG A 51 6.84 11.28 -5.25
N GLU A 52 7.10 10.01 -5.01
CA GLU A 52 8.26 9.31 -5.56
C GLU A 52 7.89 8.38 -6.72
N LEU A 53 6.67 7.84 -6.72
CA LEU A 53 6.25 6.74 -7.57
C LEU A 53 4.89 7.02 -8.24
N THR A 54 4.77 6.57 -9.49
CA THR A 54 3.49 6.51 -10.21
C THR A 54 2.87 5.13 -10.02
N VAL A 55 1.76 5.06 -9.29
CA VAL A 55 0.94 3.84 -9.19
C VAL A 55 0.01 3.74 -10.40
N SER A 56 0.21 2.73 -11.24
CA SER A 56 -0.56 2.51 -12.47
C SER A 56 -1.65 1.45 -12.32
N ARG A 57 -1.62 0.66 -11.24
CA ARG A 57 -2.58 -0.40 -10.96
C ARG A 57 -2.77 -0.60 -9.46
N ILE A 58 -4.00 -0.90 -9.06
CA ILE A 58 -4.35 -1.36 -7.71
C ILE A 58 -4.96 -2.75 -7.82
N VAL A 59 -4.47 -3.68 -7.01
CA VAL A 59 -5.00 -5.05 -6.86
C VAL A 59 -5.53 -5.18 -5.44
N ILE A 60 -6.80 -5.55 -5.31
CA ILE A 60 -7.45 -5.81 -4.02
C ILE A 60 -7.56 -7.32 -3.83
N THR A 61 -7.02 -7.82 -2.72
CA THR A 61 -6.98 -9.26 -2.45
C THR A 61 -8.37 -9.81 -2.10
N HIS A 62 -9.15 -9.07 -1.33
CA HIS A 62 -10.50 -9.44 -0.87
C HIS A 62 -11.29 -8.23 -0.35
N PHE A 63 -12.51 -8.42 0.12
CA PHE A 63 -13.45 -7.34 0.45
C PHE A 63 -13.52 -6.97 1.94
N HIS A 64 -12.55 -7.38 2.76
CA HIS A 64 -12.44 -6.76 4.07
C HIS A 64 -12.00 -5.29 3.91
N PRO A 65 -12.36 -4.43 4.88
CA PRO A 65 -12.19 -2.99 4.69
C PRO A 65 -10.73 -2.52 4.81
N ASP A 66 -9.86 -3.33 5.41
CA ASP A 66 -8.42 -3.08 5.53
C ASP A 66 -7.61 -3.39 4.25
#